data_AF-A0A9X4MJB1-F1
#
_entry.id   AF-A0A9X4MJB1-F1
#
_cell.length_a   1.000
_cell.length_b   1.000
_cell.length_c   1.000
_cell.angle_alpha   90.00
_cell.angle_beta   90.00
_cell.angle_gamma   90.00
#
_symmetry.space_group_name_H-M   'P 1'
#
loop_
_entity.id
_entity.type
_entity.pdbx_description
1 polymer ?
#
loop_
_entity_poly.entity_id
_entity_poly.type
_entity_poly.pdbx_seq_one_letter_code
_entity_poly.pdbx_strand_id
1 'polypeptide(L)'
;MKYQFKRIMLLTILTTIFLSACQPAKNEMDSLEQYRTEYIGDNNNVIKIASLQDYPTGYTYDHIEIRSDEEPYELIIYLKVTEMPESDYLDLEENSNSIFDLIANLGKITFVNEETQKEIVSYNKE
;
A
#
# COMPACT_ATOMS: atom_id res chain seq x y z
N MET A 1 -2.01 -56.52 32.44
CA MET A 1 -1.44 -55.84 31.26
C MET A 1 -2.43 -55.07 30.38
N LYS A 2 -3.71 -54.84 30.76
CA LYS A 2 -4.65 -54.07 29.91
C LYS A 2 -4.87 -52.60 30.31
N TYR A 3 -4.42 -52.19 31.50
CA TYR A 3 -4.71 -50.85 32.06
C TYR A 3 -3.55 -49.84 31.97
N GLN A 4 -2.32 -50.28 31.69
CA GLN A 4 -1.17 -49.37 31.56
C GLN A 4 -1.14 -48.67 30.19
N PHE A 5 -1.62 -49.34 29.14
CA PHE A 5 -1.66 -48.78 27.78
C PHE A 5 -2.74 -47.70 27.63
N LYS A 6 -3.86 -47.82 28.35
CA LYS A 6 -4.95 -46.81 28.34
C LYS A 6 -4.58 -45.50 29.04
N ARG A 7 -3.68 -45.52 30.03
CA ARG A 7 -3.22 -44.30 30.72
C ARG A 7 -2.21 -43.51 29.90
N ILE A 8 -1.36 -44.20 29.13
CA ILE A 8 -0.36 -43.56 28.27
C ILE A 8 -1.02 -42.95 27.01
N MET A 9 -2.02 -43.61 26.43
CA MET A 9 -2.75 -43.09 25.27
C MET A 9 -3.65 -41.88 25.60
N LEU A 10 -4.03 -41.70 26.87
CA LEU A 10 -4.85 -40.56 27.31
C LEU A 10 -4.02 -39.28 27.54
N LEU A 11 -2.69 -39.41 27.69
CA LEU A 11 -1.78 -38.29 27.99
C LEU A 11 -1.20 -37.62 26.74
N THR A 12 -1.22 -38.28 25.58
CA THR A 12 -0.65 -37.76 24.33
C THR A 12 -1.60 -36.89 23.50
N ILE A 13 -2.89 -36.84 23.84
CA ILE A 13 -3.90 -36.07 23.10
C ILE A 13 -3.99 -34.61 23.62
N LEU A 14 -3.34 -34.28 24.74
CA LEU A 14 -3.45 -32.96 25.37
C LEU A 14 -2.37 -31.94 24.93
N THR A 15 -1.41 -32.33 24.08
CA THR A 15 -0.25 -31.48 23.74
C THR A 15 -0.24 -30.91 22.32
N THR A 16 -1.22 -31.20 21.48
CA THR A 16 -1.19 -30.80 20.05
C THR A 16 -1.98 -29.55 19.69
N ILE A 17 -2.59 -28.86 20.65
CA ILE A 17 -3.31 -27.61 20.38
C ILE A 17 -2.62 -26.53 21.19
N PHE A 18 -1.62 -25.86 20.60
CA PHE A 18 -1.27 -24.45 20.85
C PHE A 18 -0.05 -24.08 19.97
N LEU A 19 -0.15 -24.33 18.67
CA LEU A 19 0.51 -23.50 17.67
C LEU A 19 -0.55 -22.53 17.14
N SER A 20 -1.07 -21.69 18.04
CA SER A 20 -1.71 -20.45 17.64
C SER A 20 -0.59 -19.58 17.11
N ALA A 21 -0.35 -19.64 15.79
CA ALA A 21 0.43 -18.64 15.10
C ALA A 21 -0.25 -17.30 15.37
N CYS A 22 0.24 -16.58 16.37
CA CYS A 22 -0.07 -15.18 16.59
C CYS A 22 0.56 -14.47 15.41
N GLN A 23 -0.18 -14.29 14.32
CA GLN A 23 0.22 -13.34 13.29
C GLN A 23 0.17 -11.98 13.98
N PRO A 24 1.29 -11.24 14.13
CA PRO A 24 1.19 -9.86 14.56
C PRO A 24 0.29 -9.16 13.54
N ALA A 25 -0.74 -8.49 14.04
CA ALA A 25 -1.54 -7.59 13.22
C ALA A 25 -0.54 -6.65 12.53
N LYS A 26 -0.46 -6.73 11.20
CA LYS A 26 0.39 -5.83 10.41
C LYS A 26 -0.09 -4.42 10.74
N ASN A 27 0.74 -3.65 11.46
CA ASN A 27 0.55 -2.22 11.55
C ASN A 27 0.63 -1.69 10.12
N GLU A 28 -0.41 -1.03 9.63
CA GLU A 28 -0.51 -0.64 8.22
C GLU A 28 0.61 0.34 7.79
N MET A 29 1.23 1.04 8.74
CA MET A 29 2.40 1.89 8.50
C MET A 29 3.72 1.09 8.32
N ASP A 30 3.85 -0.08 8.96
CA ASP A 30 4.90 -1.08 8.65
C ASP A 30 4.65 -1.75 7.29
N SER A 31 3.46 -1.56 6.71
CA SER A 31 3.06 -2.28 5.50
C SER A 31 3.57 -1.65 4.22
N LEU A 32 3.76 -0.34 4.15
CA LEU A 32 4.24 0.32 2.93
C LEU A 32 5.76 0.23 2.77
N GLU A 33 6.50 0.31 3.88
CA GLU A 33 7.98 0.22 3.88
C GLU A 33 8.50 -1.09 3.28
N GLN A 34 7.75 -2.20 3.40
CA GLN A 34 8.13 -3.48 2.80
C GLN A 34 8.18 -3.42 1.25
N TYR A 35 7.54 -2.42 0.65
CA TYR A 35 7.49 -2.21 -0.80
C TYR A 35 8.46 -1.11 -1.26
N ARG A 36 9.24 -0.50 -0.37
CA ARG A 36 10.26 0.49 -0.72
C ARG A 36 11.11 0.00 -1.91
N THR A 37 11.39 0.89 -2.85
CA THR A 37 12.16 0.59 -4.06
C THR A 37 13.08 1.75 -4.45
N GLU A 38 14.22 1.42 -5.05
CA GLU A 38 15.14 2.41 -5.60
C GLU A 38 14.67 2.96 -6.96
N TYR A 39 13.85 2.20 -7.69
CA TYR A 39 13.51 2.47 -9.07
C TYR A 39 12.00 2.41 -9.33
N ILE A 40 11.47 3.46 -9.97
CA ILE A 40 10.05 3.58 -10.37
C ILE A 40 9.57 2.49 -11.33
N GLY A 41 10.48 1.83 -12.05
CA GLY A 41 10.13 0.69 -12.91
C GLY A 41 9.94 -0.65 -12.17
N ASP A 42 10.06 -0.70 -10.85
CA ASP A 42 9.64 -1.86 -10.06
C ASP A 42 8.09 -1.88 -9.95
N ASN A 43 7.45 -2.23 -11.07
CA ASN A 43 6.00 -2.11 -11.23
C ASN A 43 5.20 -2.75 -10.08
N ASN A 44 5.64 -3.91 -9.59
CA ASN A 44 4.92 -4.60 -8.51
C ASN A 44 4.93 -3.78 -7.22
N ASN A 45 6.09 -3.28 -6.83
CA ASN A 45 6.24 -2.49 -5.62
C ASN A 45 5.58 -1.13 -5.76
N VAL A 46 5.73 -0.47 -6.91
CA VAL A 46 5.13 0.84 -7.19
C VAL A 46 3.61 0.78 -7.18
N ILE A 47 3.01 -0.25 -7.79
CA ILE A 47 1.56 -0.48 -7.71
C ILE A 47 1.13 -0.68 -6.26
N LYS A 48 1.89 -1.43 -5.46
CA LYS A 48 1.57 -1.63 -4.04
C LYS A 48 1.68 -0.35 -3.23
N ILE A 49 2.72 0.44 -3.45
CA ILE A 49 2.92 1.74 -2.80
C ILE A 49 1.74 2.67 -3.11
N ALA A 50 1.36 2.81 -4.38
CA ALA A 50 0.25 3.68 -4.78
C ALA A 50 -1.10 3.15 -4.28
N SER A 51 -1.43 1.88 -4.53
CA SER A 51 -2.75 1.32 -4.20
C SER A 51 -3.07 1.20 -2.71
N LEU A 52 -2.05 1.16 -1.85
CA LEU A 52 -2.19 1.03 -0.40
C LEU A 52 -2.06 2.36 0.35
N GLN A 53 -1.96 3.49 -0.36
CA GLN A 53 -2.02 4.80 0.27
C GLN A 53 -3.38 5.03 0.95
N ASP A 54 -3.35 5.75 2.07
CA ASP A 54 -4.56 6.23 2.73
C ASP A 54 -5.04 7.50 2.03
N TYR A 55 -5.88 7.34 0.99
CA TYR A 55 -6.38 8.45 0.22
C TYR A 55 -7.49 9.20 0.98
N PRO A 56 -7.53 10.55 0.88
CA PRO A 56 -8.60 11.34 1.49
C PRO A 56 -10.01 10.89 1.08
N THR A 57 -10.98 11.14 1.94
CA THR A 57 -12.40 10.85 1.65
C THR A 57 -12.83 11.52 0.35
N GLY A 58 -13.53 10.77 -0.51
CA GLY A 58 -13.94 11.22 -1.85
C GLY A 58 -12.99 10.75 -2.95
N TYR A 59 -11.78 10.29 -2.60
CA TYR A 59 -10.85 9.65 -3.51
C TYR A 59 -10.71 8.16 -3.25
N THR A 60 -10.54 7.40 -4.33
CA THR A 60 -10.19 5.98 -4.25
C THR A 60 -9.25 5.64 -5.40
N TYR A 61 -8.21 4.87 -5.11
CA TYR A 61 -7.28 4.35 -6.11
C TYR A 61 -8.01 3.62 -7.25
N ASP A 62 -7.59 3.86 -8.49
CA ASP A 62 -7.99 3.06 -9.64
C ASP A 62 -6.80 2.34 -10.29
N HIS A 63 -5.88 3.09 -10.89
CA HIS A 63 -4.68 2.56 -11.54
C HIS A 63 -3.54 3.58 -11.56
N ILE A 64 -2.41 3.20 -12.14
CA ILE A 64 -1.25 4.09 -12.36
C ILE A 64 -0.77 4.05 -13.81
N GLU A 65 -0.06 5.10 -14.20
CA GLU A 65 0.83 5.14 -15.36
C GLU A 65 2.23 5.54 -14.87
N ILE A 66 3.25 4.83 -15.35
CA ILE A 66 4.66 5.13 -15.05
C ILE A 66 5.30 5.73 -16.30
N ARG A 67 5.89 6.90 -16.16
CA ARG A 67 6.67 7.56 -17.21
C ARG A 67 8.13 7.65 -16.79
N SER A 68 8.93 6.78 -17.37
CA SER A 68 10.36 6.64 -17.08
C SER A 68 11.25 6.85 -18.30
N ASP A 69 10.71 7.41 -19.38
CA ASP A 69 11.45 7.66 -20.63
C ASP A 69 12.45 8.81 -20.49
N GLU A 70 12.10 9.84 -19.72
CA GLU A 70 12.95 11.00 -19.43
C GLU A 70 12.78 11.48 -17.98
N GLU A 71 13.83 12.09 -17.43
CA GLU A 71 13.79 12.70 -16.09
C GLU A 71 13.17 14.11 -16.13
N PRO A 72 12.44 14.53 -15.07
CA PRO A 72 12.14 13.77 -13.86
C PRO A 72 11.16 12.63 -14.12
N TYR A 73 11.46 11.44 -13.59
CA TYR A 73 10.55 10.31 -13.73
C TYR A 73 9.24 10.61 -13.02
N GLU A 74 8.14 10.23 -13.65
CA GLU A 74 6.79 10.61 -13.25
C GLU A 74 5.92 9.38 -12.95
N LEU A 75 5.21 9.44 -11.82
CA LEU A 75 4.16 8.51 -11.46
C LEU A 75 2.82 9.22 -11.55
N ILE A 76 1.95 8.76 -12.44
CA ILE A 76 0.59 9.27 -12.58
C ILE A 76 -0.34 8.31 -11.86
N ILE A 77 -1.14 8.83 -10.94
CA ILE A 77 -2.07 8.06 -10.12
C ILE A 77 -3.48 8.48 -10.48
N TYR A 78 -4.25 7.54 -11.02
CA TYR A 78 -5.63 7.74 -11.40
C TYR A 78 -6.54 7.42 -10.22
N LEU A 79 -7.38 8.38 -9.86
CA LEU A 79 -8.31 8.30 -8.73
C LEU A 79 -9.74 8.38 -9.23
N LYS A 80 -10.59 7.50 -8.70
CA LYS A 80 -12.05 7.68 -8.75
C LYS A 80 -12.45 8.76 -7.77
N VAL A 81 -13.35 9.63 -8.20
CA VAL A 81 -13.83 10.78 -7.41
C VAL A 81 -15.33 10.63 -7.21
N THR A 82 -15.76 10.22 -6.01
CA THR A 82 -17.18 9.94 -5.73
C THR A 82 -17.92 11.15 -5.18
N GLU A 83 -17.22 11.95 -4.39
CA GLU A 83 -17.68 13.22 -3.87
C GLU A 83 -16.51 14.18 -4.08
N MET A 84 -16.65 15.20 -4.93
CA MET A 84 -15.72 16.32 -4.88
C MET A 84 -16.04 17.05 -3.58
N PRO A 85 -15.19 16.98 -2.54
CA PRO A 85 -15.47 17.71 -1.33
C PRO A 85 -15.51 19.19 -1.62
N GLU A 86 -16.38 19.88 -0.89
CA GLU A 86 -16.68 21.29 -1.09
C GLU A 86 -15.48 22.23 -0.82
N SER A 87 -14.38 21.72 -0.25
CA SER A 87 -13.18 22.51 0.01
C SER A 87 -12.05 22.16 -0.97
N ASP A 88 -11.44 23.21 -1.53
CA ASP A 88 -10.20 23.26 -2.32
C ASP A 88 -8.95 22.64 -1.65
N TYR A 89 -9.12 21.89 -0.56
CA TYR A 89 -8.10 21.36 0.34
C TYR A 89 -8.29 19.86 0.58
N LEU A 90 -8.34 19.09 -0.49
CA LEU A 90 -8.00 17.68 -0.35
C LEU A 90 -6.49 17.56 -0.42
N ASP A 91 -5.91 17.35 0.75
CA ASP A 91 -4.47 17.27 0.88
C ASP A 91 -3.97 15.90 0.39
N LEU A 92 -3.43 15.86 -0.83
CA LEU A 92 -2.71 14.72 -1.40
C LEU A 92 -1.19 14.87 -1.20
N GLU A 93 -0.75 15.91 -0.49
CA GLU A 93 0.67 16.18 -0.23
C GLU A 93 1.25 15.11 0.72
N GLU A 94 0.50 14.70 1.74
CA GLU A 94 0.92 13.62 2.65
C GLU A 94 1.15 12.30 1.89
N ASN A 95 0.23 11.92 0.99
CA ASN A 95 0.41 10.74 0.13
C ASN A 95 1.63 10.91 -0.79
N SER A 96 1.82 12.10 -1.36
CA SER A 96 2.95 12.39 -2.23
C SER A 96 4.28 12.25 -1.51
N ASN A 97 4.40 12.83 -0.31
CA ASN A 97 5.59 12.75 0.53
C ASN A 97 5.91 11.30 0.89
N SER A 98 4.89 10.51 1.29
CA SER A 98 5.06 9.09 1.55
C SER A 98 5.58 8.32 0.33
N ILE A 99 5.00 8.57 -0.84
CA ILE A 99 5.42 7.91 -2.09
C ILE A 99 6.84 8.33 -2.49
N PHE A 100 7.18 9.61 -2.39
CA PHE A 100 8.54 10.11 -2.69
C PHE A 100 9.59 9.50 -1.77
N ASP A 101 9.25 9.28 -0.51
CA ASP A 101 10.12 8.61 0.46
C ASP A 101 10.31 7.13 0.10
N LEU A 102 9.29 6.46 -0.42
CA LEU A 102 9.31 5.01 -0.72
C LEU A 102 9.91 4.67 -2.09
N ILE A 103 9.92 5.61 -3.05
CA ILE A 103 10.46 5.42 -4.40
C ILE A 103 11.61 6.40 -4.64
N ALA A 104 12.84 5.90 -4.53
CA ALA A 104 14.02 6.77 -4.41
C ALA A 104 14.22 7.72 -5.61
N ASN A 105 14.09 7.20 -6.84
CA ASN A 105 14.35 7.95 -8.07
C ASN A 105 13.10 8.64 -8.68
N LEU A 106 11.95 8.59 -8.01
CA LEU A 106 10.76 9.29 -8.47
C LEU A 106 10.96 10.80 -8.34
N GLY A 107 10.72 11.55 -9.42
CA GLY A 107 10.89 13.00 -9.43
C GLY A 107 9.58 13.79 -9.43
N LYS A 108 8.49 13.18 -9.89
CA LYS A 108 7.19 13.85 -10.03
C LYS A 108 6.02 12.91 -9.77
N ILE A 109 4.99 13.40 -9.09
CA ILE A 109 3.70 12.70 -8.93
C ILE A 109 2.60 13.59 -9.51
N THR A 110 1.66 12.97 -10.22
CA THR A 110 0.47 13.65 -10.73
C THR A 110 -0.76 12.82 -10.42
N PHE A 111 -1.74 13.42 -9.74
CA PHE A 111 -3.03 12.79 -9.50
C PHE A 111 -4.03 13.24 -10.56
N VAL A 112 -4.75 12.27 -11.12
CA VAL A 112 -5.70 12.49 -12.22
C VAL A 112 -7.04 11.90 -11.84
N ASN A 113 -8.11 12.64 -12.12
CA ASN A 113 -9.45 12.10 -12.03
C ASN A 113 -9.67 11.11 -13.18
N GLU A 114 -9.90 9.84 -12.86
CA GLU A 114 -10.00 8.75 -13.83
C GLU A 114 -11.16 8.93 -14.82
N GLU A 115 -12.30 9.46 -14.39
CA GLU A 115 -13.45 9.63 -15.28
C GLU A 115 -13.26 10.80 -16.26
N THR A 116 -12.78 11.94 -15.74
CA THR A 116 -12.67 13.18 -16.53
C THR A 116 -11.32 13.34 -17.23
N GLN A 117 -10.34 12.51 -16.87
CA GLN A 117 -8.95 12.58 -17.32
C GLN A 117 -8.27 13.93 -17.03
N LYS A 118 -8.81 14.71 -16.08
CA LYS A 118 -8.27 16.00 -15.66
C LYS A 118 -7.31 15.82 -14.50
N GLU A 119 -6.20 16.55 -14.57
CA GLU A 119 -5.30 16.70 -13.43
C GLU A 119 -6.05 17.30 -12.23
N ILE A 120 -5.87 16.65 -11.08
CA ILE A 120 -6.33 17.12 -9.78
C ILE A 120 -5.24 18.04 -9.20
N VAL A 121 -4.02 17.51 -9.10
CA VAL A 121 -2.84 18.20 -8.56
C VAL A 121 -1.57 17.45 -8.96
N SER A 122 -0.44 18.15 -8.98
CA SER A 122 0.88 17.57 -9.20
C SER A 122 1.91 18.12 -8.23
N TYR A 123 2.82 17.24 -7.78
CA TYR A 123 3.91 17.53 -6.86
C TYR A 123 5.23 17.14 -7.50
N ASN A 124 6.28 17.91 -7.23
CA ASN A 124 7.65 17.57 -7.61
C ASN A 124 8.42 17.23 -6.34
N LYS A 125 9.37 16.30 -6.46
CA LYS A 125 10.31 16.01 -5.38
C LYS A 125 11.26 17.20 -5.22
N GLU A 126 11.37 17.73 -4.00
CA GLU A 126 12.24 18.88 -3.67
C GLU A 126 13.74 18.57 -3.83
#